data_AF-A0A8C0XKN3-F1
#
_entry.id   AF-A0A8C0XKN3-F1
#
_cell.length_a   1.000
_cell.length_b   1.000
_cell.length_c   1.000
_cell.angle_alpha   90.00
_cell.angle_beta   90.00
_cell.angle_gamma   90.00
#
_symmetry.space_group_name_H-M   'P 1'
#
loop_
_entity.id
_entity.type
_entity.pdbx_description
1 polymer ?
#
loop_
_entity_poly.entity_id
_entity_poly.type
_entity_poly.pdbx_seq_one_letter_code
_entity_poly.pdbx_strand_id
1 'polypeptide(L)'
;LWLACREVGLCDFPQINHGILYDEKKYKPSFPVSTGKFFYYSCEYNFVSPSKSFWTQITCTEEGWSPTPKCLRKTHLEGDTVLILCNHGYSLQDNEKTISCTERGWSTFPVCISTNSTGKCGPPPPINNGDITSFPLPEYAPHSSVEYQCQFLYQLQGNKKITCRNGEWSEPPKCLNPCEISEEIMRHHNIMFKWIRKQKLYIPSGMMVEFKCTHGYVQATSKPFHTTCYDGKLEYPICRRS
;
A
#
# COMPACT_ATOMS: atom_id res chain seq x y z
N LEU A 1 -51.26 39.32 -29.06
CA LEU A 1 -50.65 38.96 -27.76
C LEU A 1 -50.24 37.50 -27.83
N TRP A 2 -48.96 37.22 -28.08
CA TRP A 2 -48.43 35.86 -28.01
C TRP A 2 -48.09 35.58 -26.55
N LEU A 3 -48.97 34.86 -25.85
CA LEU A 3 -48.67 34.30 -24.54
C LEU A 3 -47.82 33.05 -24.80
N ALA A 4 -46.52 33.14 -24.53
CA ALA A 4 -45.65 31.98 -24.47
C ALA A 4 -46.14 31.09 -23.31
N CYS A 5 -46.49 29.83 -23.59
CA CYS A 5 -46.67 28.83 -22.53
C CYS A 5 -45.32 28.69 -21.81
N ARG A 6 -45.24 29.18 -20.57
CA ARG A 6 -44.11 28.94 -19.68
C ARG A 6 -44.02 27.42 -19.48
N GLU A 7 -42.96 26.80 -19.99
CA GLU A 7 -42.66 25.40 -19.71
C GLU A 7 -42.65 25.23 -18.19
N VAL A 8 -43.60 24.47 -17.67
CA VAL A 8 -43.66 24.16 -16.24
C VAL A 8 -42.41 23.33 -15.96
N GLY A 9 -41.52 23.84 -15.10
CA GLY A 9 -40.35 23.09 -14.63
C GLY A 9 -40.81 21.81 -13.95
N LEU A 10 -40.78 20.71 -14.70
CA LEU A 10 -41.13 19.38 -14.24
C LEU A 10 -39.85 18.57 -14.09
N CYS A 11 -39.71 17.86 -12.97
CA CYS A 11 -38.59 16.96 -12.76
C CYS A 11 -39.03 15.51 -12.92
N ASP A 12 -38.34 14.80 -13.81
CA ASP A 12 -38.48 13.35 -13.98
C ASP A 12 -37.94 12.57 -12.77
N PHE A 13 -38.23 11.27 -12.74
CA PHE A 13 -37.73 10.37 -11.71
C PHE A 13 -36.18 10.40 -11.68
N PRO A 14 -35.56 10.68 -10.51
CA PRO A 14 -34.11 10.87 -10.42
C PRO A 14 -33.35 9.58 -10.73
N GLN A 15 -32.34 9.66 -11.61
CA GLN A 15 -31.43 8.56 -11.90
C GLN A 15 -30.23 8.64 -10.95
N ILE A 16 -30.13 7.70 -9.99
CA ILE A 16 -29.10 7.70 -8.94
C ILE A 16 -28.24 6.44 -9.08
N ASN A 17 -27.10 6.54 -9.77
CA ASN A 17 -26.17 5.42 -9.87
C ASN A 17 -25.62 5.08 -8.49
N HIS A 18 -25.73 3.82 -8.07
CA HIS A 18 -25.36 3.35 -6.74
C HIS A 18 -26.11 4.03 -5.58
N GLY A 19 -27.38 4.40 -5.81
CA GLY A 19 -28.24 4.96 -4.78
C GLY A 19 -29.71 4.65 -5.01
N ILE A 20 -30.52 4.88 -3.97
CA ILE A 20 -31.95 4.58 -3.97
C ILE A 20 -32.74 5.78 -3.46
N LEU A 21 -33.95 5.97 -4.01
CA LEU A 21 -34.91 6.95 -3.50
C LEU A 21 -35.72 6.32 -2.37
N TYR A 22 -35.90 7.05 -1.26
CA TYR A 22 -36.74 6.61 -0.15
C TYR A 22 -38.17 6.31 -0.64
N ASP A 23 -38.73 5.17 -0.25
CA ASP A 23 -40.06 4.69 -0.68
C ASP A 23 -40.28 4.74 -2.21
N GLU A 24 -39.26 4.38 -3.01
CA GLU A 24 -39.32 4.42 -4.48
C GLU A 24 -40.62 3.85 -5.06
N LYS A 25 -41.05 2.66 -4.61
CA LYS A 25 -42.26 1.98 -5.12
C LYS A 25 -43.53 2.82 -4.97
N LYS A 26 -43.59 3.68 -3.93
CA LYS A 26 -44.71 4.56 -3.64
C LYS A 26 -44.69 5.81 -4.50
N TYR A 27 -43.52 6.40 -4.72
CA TYR A 27 -43.41 7.71 -5.38
C TYR A 27 -43.24 7.62 -6.89
N LYS A 28 -42.60 6.56 -7.41
CA LYS A 28 -42.35 6.37 -8.85
C LYS A 28 -43.57 6.55 -9.75
N PRO A 29 -44.80 6.11 -9.37
CA PRO A 29 -46.00 6.35 -10.18
C PRO A 29 -46.45 7.81 -10.28
N SER A 30 -45.94 8.70 -9.42
CA SER A 30 -46.35 10.11 -9.32
C SER A 30 -45.41 11.08 -10.03
N PHE A 31 -44.41 10.58 -10.76
CA PHE A 31 -43.50 11.40 -11.58
C PHE A 31 -44.03 11.56 -13.01
N PRO A 32 -43.70 12.66 -13.71
CA PRO A 32 -42.86 13.78 -13.26
C PRO A 32 -43.55 14.70 -12.23
N VAL A 33 -42.77 15.42 -11.41
CA VAL A 33 -43.28 16.29 -10.34
C VAL A 33 -43.02 17.77 -10.61
N SER A 34 -43.85 18.64 -10.05
CA SER A 34 -43.70 20.10 -10.16
C SER A 34 -42.61 20.67 -9.25
N THR A 35 -42.08 21.84 -9.63
CA THR A 35 -41.15 22.63 -8.81
C THR A 35 -41.62 22.78 -7.35
N GLY A 36 -40.68 22.71 -6.41
CA GLY A 36 -40.93 22.81 -4.97
C GLY A 36 -41.20 21.47 -4.26
N LYS A 37 -41.43 20.38 -5.00
CA LYS A 37 -41.45 19.02 -4.42
C LYS A 37 -40.04 18.58 -4.07
N PHE A 38 -39.90 17.88 -2.94
CA PHE A 38 -38.63 17.33 -2.49
C PHE A 38 -38.75 15.85 -2.12
N PHE A 39 -37.63 15.13 -2.25
CA PHE A 39 -37.50 13.72 -1.92
C PHE A 39 -36.16 13.47 -1.22
N TYR A 40 -36.00 12.29 -0.62
CA TYR A 40 -34.74 11.87 -0.01
C TYR A 40 -34.17 10.66 -0.75
N TYR A 41 -32.86 10.66 -0.96
CA TYR A 41 -32.13 9.50 -1.45
C TYR A 41 -31.01 9.10 -0.50
N SER A 42 -30.59 7.86 -0.60
CA SER A 42 -29.40 7.32 0.07
C SER A 42 -28.52 6.60 -0.94
N CYS A 43 -27.26 6.38 -0.57
CA CYS A 43 -26.31 5.66 -1.40
C CYS A 43 -26.13 4.22 -0.91
N GLU A 44 -25.83 3.32 -1.85
CA GLU A 44 -25.50 1.92 -1.58
C GLU A 44 -24.21 1.79 -0.73
N TYR A 45 -23.96 0.58 -0.23
CA TYR A 45 -22.74 0.27 0.50
C TYR A 45 -21.50 0.63 -0.33
N ASN A 46 -20.51 1.27 0.29
CA ASN A 46 -19.32 1.87 -0.34
C ASN A 46 -19.51 3.17 -1.15
N PHE A 47 -20.69 3.78 -1.13
CA PHE A 47 -20.92 5.09 -1.72
C PHE A 47 -21.48 6.10 -0.71
N VAL A 48 -21.29 7.38 -0.97
CA VAL A 48 -21.72 8.48 -0.09
C VAL A 48 -22.24 9.65 -0.92
N SER A 49 -23.26 10.33 -0.44
CA SER A 49 -23.74 11.56 -1.07
C SER A 49 -22.73 12.70 -0.88
N PRO A 50 -22.76 13.75 -1.71
CA PRO A 50 -21.88 14.91 -1.54
C PRO A 50 -22.03 15.59 -0.16
N SER A 51 -23.21 15.53 0.45
CA SER A 51 -23.49 16.06 1.79
C SER A 51 -22.99 15.17 2.92
N LYS A 52 -22.51 13.95 2.62
CA LYS A 52 -22.10 12.92 3.60
C LYS A 52 -23.20 12.48 4.58
N SER A 53 -24.45 12.86 4.32
CA SER A 53 -25.62 12.46 5.10
C SER A 53 -26.20 11.13 4.61
N PHE A 54 -26.65 10.28 5.54
CA PHE A 54 -27.27 9.00 5.21
C PHE A 54 -28.53 9.17 4.35
N TRP A 55 -29.38 10.15 4.66
CA TRP A 55 -30.48 10.60 3.80
C TRP A 55 -30.17 12.01 3.29
N THR A 56 -30.23 12.19 1.97
CA THR A 56 -29.93 13.47 1.31
C THR A 56 -31.18 13.98 0.60
N GLN A 57 -31.62 15.19 0.93
CA GLN A 57 -32.77 15.83 0.30
C GLN A 57 -32.39 16.35 -1.09
N ILE A 58 -33.29 16.16 -2.05
CA ILE A 58 -33.25 16.75 -3.39
C ILE A 58 -34.57 17.48 -3.62
N THR A 59 -34.50 18.67 -4.21
CA THR A 59 -35.67 19.51 -4.47
C THR A 59 -35.77 19.81 -5.96
N CYS A 60 -36.96 19.67 -6.52
CA CYS A 60 -37.22 20.04 -7.91
C CYS A 60 -37.25 21.57 -8.05
N THR A 61 -36.35 22.13 -8.84
CA THR A 61 -36.27 23.57 -9.16
C THR A 61 -36.59 23.79 -10.64
N GLU A 62 -36.67 25.05 -11.09
CA GLU A 62 -36.83 25.37 -12.51
C GLU A 62 -35.66 24.83 -13.37
N GLU A 63 -34.50 24.57 -12.77
CA GLU A 63 -33.29 24.04 -13.43
C GLU A 63 -33.12 22.51 -13.27
N GLY A 64 -34.06 21.83 -12.60
CA GLY A 64 -34.02 20.38 -12.32
C GLY A 64 -33.75 20.05 -10.85
N TRP A 65 -33.16 18.87 -10.57
CA TRP A 65 -32.89 18.45 -9.18
C TRP A 65 -31.71 19.20 -8.56
N SER A 66 -31.97 19.85 -7.42
CA SER A 66 -30.93 20.52 -6.62
C SER A 66 -30.92 20.02 -5.16
N PRO A 67 -29.77 19.56 -4.63
CA PRO A 67 -28.54 19.25 -5.37
C PRO A 67 -28.77 18.10 -6.35
N THR A 68 -27.96 18.03 -7.41
CA THR A 68 -28.02 16.90 -8.36
C THR A 68 -27.73 15.59 -7.62
N PRO A 69 -28.65 14.60 -7.62
CA PRO A 69 -28.47 13.35 -6.92
C PRO A 69 -27.27 12.60 -7.50
N LYS A 70 -26.27 12.29 -6.66
CA LYS A 70 -25.13 11.48 -7.06
C LYS A 70 -24.56 10.76 -5.86
N CYS A 71 -24.02 9.57 -6.10
CA CYS A 71 -23.31 8.80 -5.10
C CYS A 71 -21.84 8.71 -5.51
N LEU A 72 -20.97 9.19 -4.63
CA LEU A 72 -19.52 9.19 -4.80
C LEU A 72 -18.96 7.96 -4.10
N ARG A 73 -18.04 7.24 -4.74
CA ARG A 73 -17.36 6.10 -4.10
C ARG A 73 -16.66 6.59 -2.83
N LYS A 74 -16.89 5.92 -1.71
CA LYS A 74 -16.15 6.15 -0.47
C LYS A 74 -14.69 5.77 -0.74
N THR A 75 -13.84 6.75 -0.98
CA THR A 75 -12.39 6.60 -0.83
C THR A 75 -12.13 6.58 0.67
N HIS A 76 -11.64 5.45 1.18
CA HIS A 76 -11.30 5.28 2.58
C HIS A 76 -10.39 6.42 3.05
N LEU A 77 -10.75 7.02 4.18
CA LEU A 77 -9.97 8.11 4.76
C LEU A 77 -8.80 7.51 5.55
N GLU A 78 -7.69 8.22 5.60
CA GLU A 78 -6.60 7.90 6.50
C GLU A 78 -7.13 7.81 7.94
N GLY A 79 -6.92 6.66 8.59
CA GLY A 79 -7.48 6.32 9.90
C GLY A 79 -8.69 5.37 9.87
N ASP A 80 -9.28 5.07 8.71
CA ASP A 80 -10.33 4.04 8.61
C ASP A 80 -9.80 2.69 9.09
N THR A 81 -10.59 1.94 9.85
CA THR A 81 -10.23 0.58 10.29
C THR A 81 -11.27 -0.45 9.86
N VAL A 82 -10.82 -1.62 9.43
CA VAL A 82 -11.71 -2.75 9.08
C VAL A 82 -11.30 -4.02 9.81
N LEU A 83 -12.30 -4.78 10.27
CA LEU A 83 -12.10 -6.00 11.02
C LEU A 83 -11.95 -7.21 10.07
N ILE A 84 -10.89 -7.98 10.29
CA ILE A 84 -10.57 -9.20 9.55
C ILE A 84 -11.18 -10.40 10.27
N LEU A 85 -12.05 -11.12 9.57
CA LEU A 85 -12.62 -12.38 10.01
C LEU A 85 -12.02 -13.52 9.18
N CYS A 86 -11.55 -14.56 9.87
CA CYS A 86 -11.10 -15.78 9.22
C CYS A 86 -12.25 -16.75 9.00
N ASN A 87 -12.14 -17.56 7.95
CA ASN A 87 -13.06 -18.66 7.68
C ASN A 87 -13.02 -19.71 8.80
N HIS A 88 -14.09 -20.49 8.94
CA HIS A 88 -14.18 -21.56 9.93
C HIS A 88 -12.97 -22.52 9.83
N GLY A 89 -12.33 -22.81 10.97
CA GLY A 89 -11.10 -23.62 11.02
C GLY A 89 -9.81 -22.82 10.77
N TYR A 90 -9.88 -21.48 10.75
CA TYR A 90 -8.75 -20.57 10.69
C TYR A 90 -8.88 -19.43 11.72
N SER A 91 -7.77 -18.95 12.27
CA SER A 91 -7.71 -17.84 13.24
C SER A 91 -6.57 -16.88 12.93
N LEU A 92 -6.64 -15.65 13.44
CA LEU A 92 -5.52 -14.71 13.43
C LEU A 92 -4.56 -15.05 14.59
N GLN A 93 -3.26 -14.87 14.39
CA GLN A 93 -2.23 -15.23 15.37
C GLN A 93 -2.12 -14.21 16.51
N ASP A 94 -2.37 -12.93 16.21
CA ASP A 94 -2.33 -11.83 17.16
C ASP A 94 -3.75 -11.36 17.54
N ASN A 95 -3.87 -10.66 18.67
CA ASN A 95 -5.13 -10.01 19.07
C ASN A 95 -5.52 -8.83 18.16
N GLU A 96 -4.66 -8.45 17.21
CA GLU A 96 -4.93 -7.40 16.24
C GLU A 96 -5.78 -7.94 15.08
N LYS A 97 -7.07 -7.64 15.14
CA LYS A 97 -8.06 -8.07 14.15
C LYS A 97 -8.41 -6.98 13.15
N THR A 98 -7.69 -5.87 13.17
CA THR A 98 -8.09 -4.64 12.48
C THR A 98 -6.93 -4.14 11.64
N ILE A 99 -7.18 -3.86 10.36
CA ILE A 99 -6.24 -3.14 9.50
C ILE A 99 -6.70 -1.69 9.37
N SER A 100 -5.75 -0.76 9.24
CA SER A 100 -6.01 0.67 9.14
C SER A 100 -5.63 1.21 7.77
N CYS A 101 -6.37 2.18 7.25
CA CYS A 101 -5.98 2.90 6.05
C CYS A 101 -4.96 3.97 6.43
N THR A 102 -3.76 3.88 5.88
CA THR A 102 -2.66 4.85 6.08
C THR A 102 -2.51 5.75 4.86
N GLU A 103 -1.69 6.79 4.95
CA GLU A 103 -1.20 7.59 3.80
C GLU A 103 -0.67 6.74 2.61
N ARG A 104 -0.22 5.50 2.86
CA ARG A 104 0.29 4.57 1.84
C ARG A 104 -0.72 3.51 1.41
N GLY A 105 -1.97 3.61 1.83
CA GLY A 105 -3.02 2.60 1.64
C GLY A 105 -3.21 1.72 2.89
N TRP A 106 -3.93 0.61 2.75
CA TRP A 106 -4.20 -0.30 3.87
C TRP A 106 -2.92 -0.84 4.51
N SER A 107 -2.91 -0.90 5.84
CA SER A 107 -1.87 -1.57 6.63
C SER A 107 -1.78 -3.04 6.26
N THR A 108 -0.65 -3.68 6.59
CA THR A 108 -0.38 -5.08 6.24
C THR A 108 -1.52 -6.00 6.67
N PHE A 109 -2.01 -6.82 5.73
CA PHE A 109 -3.08 -7.77 5.98
C PHE A 109 -2.58 -8.91 6.89
N PRO A 110 -3.27 -9.18 8.02
CA PRO A 110 -2.91 -10.29 8.88
C PRO A 110 -3.29 -11.61 8.22
N VAL A 111 -2.49 -12.64 8.44
CA VAL A 111 -2.65 -13.95 7.81
C VAL A 111 -3.53 -14.85 8.67
N CYS A 112 -4.64 -15.33 8.10
CA CYS A 112 -5.47 -16.37 8.70
C CYS A 112 -4.74 -17.73 8.68
N ILE A 113 -4.48 -18.30 9.85
CA ILE A 113 -3.81 -19.60 10.01
C ILE A 113 -4.80 -20.67 10.39
N SER A 114 -4.65 -21.90 9.87
CA SER A 114 -5.56 -22.97 10.22
C SER A 114 -5.43 -23.35 11.69
N THR A 115 -6.56 -23.57 12.35
CA THR A 115 -6.63 -24.06 13.75
C THR A 115 -6.37 -25.55 13.85
N ASN A 116 -6.40 -26.29 12.73
CA ASN A 116 -6.13 -27.73 12.65
C ASN A 116 -4.75 -28.01 12.02
N SER A 117 -3.73 -27.27 12.45
CA SER A 117 -2.37 -27.44 11.97
C SER A 117 -1.72 -28.67 12.60
N THR A 118 -2.05 -29.86 12.08
CA THR A 118 -1.34 -31.11 12.43
C THR A 118 -0.13 -31.37 11.55
N GLY A 119 0.01 -30.65 10.43
CA GLY A 119 1.10 -30.79 9.48
C GLY A 119 2.45 -30.36 10.07
N LYS A 120 3.38 -31.32 10.13
CA LYS A 120 4.78 -31.10 10.50
C LYS A 120 5.58 -30.64 9.28
N CYS A 121 6.57 -29.78 9.50
CA CYS A 121 7.44 -29.31 8.42
C CYS A 121 8.72 -30.13 8.37
N GLY A 122 9.30 -30.25 7.17
CA GLY A 122 10.68 -30.70 7.00
C GLY A 122 11.70 -29.60 7.37
N PRO A 123 12.97 -29.78 7.00
CA PRO A 123 13.99 -28.75 7.18
C PRO A 123 13.60 -27.39 6.59
N PRO A 124 13.95 -26.26 7.23
CA PRO A 124 13.73 -24.93 6.69
C PRO A 124 14.35 -24.73 5.31
N PRO A 125 13.74 -23.91 4.42
CA PRO A 125 14.28 -23.67 3.09
C PRO A 125 15.63 -22.93 3.14
N PRO A 126 16.64 -23.31 2.33
CA PRO A 126 17.90 -22.56 2.28
C PRO A 126 17.69 -21.17 1.66
N ILE A 127 18.50 -20.19 2.08
CA ILE A 127 18.53 -18.85 1.49
C ILE A 127 19.93 -18.50 1.00
N ASN A 128 20.04 -17.62 0.02
CA ASN A 128 21.34 -17.15 -0.46
C ASN A 128 21.99 -16.22 0.58
N ASN A 129 23.28 -16.41 0.83
CA ASN A 129 24.09 -15.57 1.73
C ASN A 129 23.53 -15.45 3.15
N GLY A 130 22.85 -16.49 3.63
CA GLY A 130 22.32 -16.58 4.99
C GLY A 130 21.98 -18.01 5.35
N ASP A 131 21.79 -18.25 6.64
CA ASP A 131 21.42 -19.56 7.18
C ASP A 131 20.59 -19.42 8.45
N ILE A 132 19.98 -20.50 8.91
CA ILE A 132 19.34 -20.54 10.22
C ILE A 132 20.39 -20.48 11.34
N THR A 133 20.02 -19.90 12.48
CA THR A 133 20.91 -19.77 13.65
C THR A 133 20.99 -21.04 14.48
N SER A 134 20.14 -22.03 14.20
CA SER A 134 20.09 -23.33 14.88
C SER A 134 20.49 -24.46 13.94
N PHE A 135 20.74 -25.65 14.48
CA PHE A 135 20.97 -26.82 13.64
C PHE A 135 19.65 -27.31 13.02
N PRO A 136 19.61 -27.58 11.71
CA PRO A 136 18.41 -28.06 11.04
C PRO A 136 18.03 -29.45 11.56
N LEU A 137 16.76 -29.63 11.89
CA LEU A 137 16.18 -30.92 12.23
C LEU A 137 15.52 -31.54 10.98
N PRO A 138 15.44 -32.88 10.90
CA PRO A 138 14.72 -33.54 9.81
C PRO A 138 13.21 -33.25 9.84
N GLU A 139 12.65 -32.91 11.00
CA GLU A 139 11.23 -32.66 11.19
C GLU A 139 10.97 -31.61 12.28
N TYR A 140 9.97 -30.77 12.07
CA TYR A 140 9.54 -29.72 12.98
C TYR A 140 8.05 -29.85 13.28
N ALA A 141 7.70 -29.77 14.57
CA ALA A 141 6.30 -29.77 15.01
C ALA A 141 5.55 -28.54 14.48
N PRO A 142 4.21 -28.60 14.36
CA PRO A 142 3.42 -27.44 13.99
C PRO A 142 3.68 -26.25 14.92
N HIS A 143 3.71 -25.03 14.35
CA HIS A 143 4.04 -23.77 15.03
C HIS A 143 5.49 -23.63 15.53
N SER A 144 6.35 -24.63 15.29
CA SER A 144 7.80 -24.45 15.49
C SER A 144 8.29 -23.26 14.66
N SER A 145 9.33 -22.59 15.16
CA SER A 145 9.91 -21.45 14.48
C SER A 145 11.43 -21.54 14.47
N VAL A 146 12.03 -21.01 13.42
CA VAL A 146 13.49 -20.86 13.31
C VAL A 146 13.81 -19.42 12.91
N GLU A 147 15.00 -18.96 13.27
CA GLU A 147 15.50 -17.64 12.90
C GLU A 147 16.63 -17.76 11.88
N TYR A 148 16.60 -16.89 10.87
CA TYR A 148 17.68 -16.74 9.91
C TYR A 148 18.63 -15.62 10.30
N GLN A 149 19.85 -15.73 9.83
CA GLN A 149 20.87 -14.72 9.88
C GLN A 149 21.58 -14.63 8.54
N CYS A 150 21.76 -13.40 8.06
CA CYS A 150 22.57 -13.15 6.88
C CYS A 150 24.06 -13.18 7.22
N GLN A 151 24.87 -13.55 6.23
CA GLN A 151 26.33 -13.46 6.29
C GLN A 151 26.78 -12.01 6.50
N PHE A 152 28.04 -11.85 6.91
CA PHE A 152 28.62 -10.53 7.18
C PHE A 152 28.45 -9.56 5.99
N LEU A 153 27.98 -8.34 6.27
CA LEU A 153 27.65 -7.25 5.32
C LEU A 153 26.37 -7.41 4.49
N TYR A 154 25.72 -8.57 4.51
CA TYR A 154 24.42 -8.74 3.87
C TYR A 154 23.30 -8.27 4.79
N GLN A 155 22.37 -7.49 4.25
CA GLN A 155 21.28 -6.93 5.04
C GLN A 155 20.02 -7.81 4.95
N LEU A 156 19.48 -8.22 6.09
CA LEU A 156 18.25 -9.01 6.14
C LEU A 156 17.04 -8.16 5.75
N GLN A 157 16.29 -8.61 4.75
CA GLN A 157 15.01 -8.07 4.33
C GLN A 157 13.90 -9.11 4.52
N GLY A 158 12.80 -8.71 5.17
CA GLY A 158 11.69 -9.60 5.51
C GLY A 158 11.73 -10.07 6.97
N ASN A 159 10.96 -11.11 7.29
CA ASN A 159 10.87 -11.61 8.65
C ASN A 159 12.06 -12.50 8.99
N LYS A 160 12.82 -12.14 10.02
CA LYS A 160 13.95 -12.94 10.53
C LYS A 160 13.49 -14.33 10.99
N LYS A 161 12.28 -14.43 11.53
CA LYS A 161 11.71 -15.65 12.11
C LYS A 161 10.64 -16.22 11.19
N ILE A 162 10.81 -17.47 10.75
CA ILE A 162 9.76 -18.20 10.04
C ILE A 162 9.08 -19.21 10.95
N THR A 163 7.85 -19.56 10.64
CA THR A 163 7.01 -20.47 11.43
C THR A 163 6.48 -21.59 10.56
N CYS A 164 6.51 -22.82 11.07
CA CYS A 164 5.88 -23.98 10.46
C CYS A 164 4.36 -23.92 10.65
N ARG A 165 3.60 -23.96 9.55
CA ARG A 165 2.14 -23.89 9.54
C ARG A 165 1.61 -24.89 8.52
N ASN A 166 0.78 -25.82 8.96
CA ASN A 166 0.17 -26.84 8.09
C ASN A 166 1.17 -27.64 7.25
N GLY A 167 2.38 -27.91 7.78
CA GLY A 167 3.43 -28.60 7.05
C GLY A 167 4.24 -27.73 6.08
N GLU A 168 3.94 -26.43 6.01
CA GLU A 168 4.68 -25.46 5.18
C GLU A 168 5.34 -24.39 6.05
N TRP A 169 6.54 -23.96 5.65
CA TRP A 169 7.22 -22.84 6.28
C TRP A 169 6.67 -21.51 5.75
N SER A 170 6.48 -20.52 6.63
CA SER A 170 6.22 -19.15 6.20
C SER A 170 7.38 -18.58 5.38
N GLU A 171 7.12 -17.54 4.57
CA GLU A 171 8.10 -16.99 3.63
C GLU A 171 9.44 -16.63 4.32
N PRO A 172 10.58 -17.16 3.84
CA PRO A 172 11.89 -16.88 4.40
C PRO A 172 12.40 -15.48 4.01
N PRO A 173 13.28 -14.88 4.82
CA PRO A 173 13.86 -13.57 4.50
C PRO A 173 14.84 -13.66 3.33
N LYS A 174 15.17 -12.49 2.76
CA LYS A 174 16.22 -12.33 1.75
C LYS A 174 17.42 -11.60 2.36
N CYS A 175 18.61 -11.99 1.95
CA CYS A 175 19.85 -11.29 2.31
C CYS A 175 20.28 -10.40 1.15
N LEU A 176 20.08 -9.09 1.31
CA LEU A 176 20.41 -8.10 0.30
C LEU A 176 21.92 -7.91 0.17
N ASN A 177 22.38 -7.82 -1.07
CA ASN A 177 23.81 -7.69 -1.37
C ASN A 177 24.36 -6.35 -0.89
N PRO A 178 25.58 -6.32 -0.33
CA PRO A 178 26.30 -5.06 -0.13
C PRO A 178 26.75 -4.49 -1.48
N CYS A 179 26.88 -3.17 -1.56
CA CYS A 179 27.45 -2.50 -2.73
C CYS A 179 28.97 -2.50 -2.62
N GLU A 180 29.64 -2.98 -3.65
CA GLU A 180 31.08 -2.87 -3.81
C GLU A 180 31.43 -1.61 -4.61
N ILE A 181 32.21 -0.71 -3.99
CA ILE A 181 32.73 0.47 -4.66
C ILE A 181 34.25 0.31 -4.74
N SER A 182 34.75 0.14 -5.95
CA SER A 182 36.17 -0.04 -6.25
C SER A 182 36.80 1.25 -6.79
N GLU A 183 38.13 1.26 -6.80
CA GLU A 183 38.90 2.35 -7.42
C GLU A 183 38.59 2.52 -8.91
N GLU A 184 38.35 1.42 -9.62
CA GLU A 184 38.01 1.44 -11.04
C GLU A 184 36.69 2.18 -11.30
N ILE A 185 35.67 1.89 -10.50
CA ILE A 185 34.38 2.57 -10.56
C ILE A 185 34.56 4.07 -10.26
N MET A 186 35.28 4.40 -9.18
CA MET A 186 35.53 5.79 -8.80
C MET A 186 36.25 6.56 -9.92
N ARG A 187 37.24 5.95 -10.56
CA ARG A 187 37.97 6.52 -11.69
C ARG A 187 37.07 6.72 -12.91
N HIS A 188 36.23 5.75 -13.24
CA HIS A 188 35.32 5.84 -14.39
C HIS A 188 34.31 7.00 -14.25
N HIS A 189 33.86 7.26 -13.02
CA HIS A 189 32.91 8.33 -12.72
C HIS A 189 33.54 9.67 -12.34
N ASN A 190 34.87 9.78 -12.25
CA ASN A 190 35.61 10.96 -11.78
C ASN A 190 35.17 11.42 -10.36
N ILE A 191 34.96 10.44 -9.48
CA ILE A 191 34.51 10.64 -8.10
C ILE A 191 35.50 10.04 -7.10
N MET A 192 35.43 10.50 -5.86
CA MET A 192 36.10 9.88 -4.71
C MET A 192 35.21 10.01 -3.48
N PHE A 193 35.42 9.15 -2.48
CA PHE A 193 34.72 9.31 -1.22
C PHE A 193 35.03 10.66 -0.58
N LYS A 194 34.01 11.30 0.00
CA LYS A 194 34.17 12.63 0.59
C LYS A 194 34.98 12.61 1.89
N TRP A 195 34.71 11.61 2.74
CA TRP A 195 35.25 11.50 4.10
C TRP A 195 36.11 10.25 4.35
N ILE A 196 36.17 9.33 3.38
CA ILE A 196 36.78 8.00 3.56
C ILE A 196 38.07 7.94 2.70
N ARG A 197 39.20 7.54 3.29
CA ARG A 197 40.48 7.42 2.58
C ARG A 197 40.75 6.03 1.97
N LYS A 198 39.73 5.17 1.89
CA LYS A 198 39.85 3.80 1.34
C LYS A 198 39.68 3.80 -0.17
N GLN A 199 40.42 2.95 -0.86
CA GLN A 199 40.31 2.73 -2.31
C GLN A 199 39.23 1.70 -2.68
N LYS A 200 38.79 0.89 -1.72
CA LYS A 200 37.73 -0.09 -1.87
C LYS A 200 36.84 -0.09 -0.63
N LEU A 201 35.53 -0.13 -0.84
CA LEU A 201 34.55 -0.10 0.25
C LEU A 201 33.35 -1.00 -0.06
N TYR A 202 32.92 -1.75 0.94
CA TYR A 202 31.68 -2.51 0.93
C TYR A 202 30.67 -1.78 1.79
N ILE A 203 29.53 -1.40 1.20
CA ILE A 203 28.46 -0.67 1.87
C ILE A 203 27.26 -1.61 2.04
N PRO A 204 26.82 -1.92 3.27
CA PRO A 204 25.60 -2.69 3.48
C PRO A 204 24.38 -2.02 2.83
N SER A 205 23.43 -2.82 2.35
CA SER A 205 22.18 -2.29 1.79
C SER A 205 21.41 -1.47 2.84
N GLY A 206 20.86 -0.32 2.44
CA GLY A 206 20.24 0.67 3.32
C GLY A 206 21.19 1.72 3.88
N MET A 207 22.51 1.55 3.74
CA MET A 207 23.50 2.53 4.18
C MET A 207 23.82 3.54 3.06
N MET A 208 24.06 4.78 3.48
CA MET A 208 24.38 5.90 2.59
C MET A 208 25.89 6.13 2.49
N VAL A 209 26.35 6.53 1.31
CA VAL A 209 27.73 6.94 1.05
C VAL A 209 27.76 8.32 0.38
N GLU A 210 28.73 9.14 0.78
CA GLU A 210 28.96 10.48 0.23
C GLU A 210 30.21 10.51 -0.67
N PHE A 211 30.04 11.13 -1.83
CA PHE A 211 31.10 11.35 -2.80
C PHE A 211 31.45 12.83 -2.95
N LYS A 212 32.56 13.08 -3.62
CA LYS A 212 32.94 14.38 -4.19
C LYS A 212 33.63 14.13 -5.54
N CYS A 213 33.63 15.12 -6.42
CA CYS A 213 34.36 15.01 -7.68
C CYS A 213 35.88 14.99 -7.44
N THR A 214 36.60 14.28 -8.31
CA THR A 214 38.06 14.34 -8.36
C THR A 214 38.55 15.73 -8.77
N HIS A 215 39.83 16.01 -8.53
CA HIS A 215 40.43 17.29 -8.90
C HIS A 215 40.27 17.56 -10.41
N GLY A 216 39.92 18.80 -10.78
CA GLY A 216 39.63 19.20 -12.17
C GLY A 216 38.20 18.92 -12.65
N TYR A 217 37.34 18.38 -11.78
CA TYR A 217 35.93 18.13 -12.09
C TYR A 217 35.00 18.82 -11.09
N VAL A 218 33.81 19.18 -11.57
CA VAL A 218 32.73 19.78 -10.79
C VAL A 218 31.43 19.01 -10.97
N GLN A 219 30.56 19.12 -9.98
CA GLN A 219 29.25 18.50 -9.97
C GLN A 219 28.40 18.95 -11.17
N ALA A 220 27.91 17.99 -11.95
CA ALA A 220 27.13 18.29 -13.16
C ALA A 220 25.64 18.53 -12.88
N THR A 221 25.10 18.01 -11.76
CA THR A 221 23.67 18.01 -11.42
C THR A 221 23.40 18.72 -10.10
N SER A 222 22.23 19.32 -9.88
CA SER A 222 21.85 19.90 -8.57
C SER A 222 21.49 18.87 -7.49
N LYS A 223 21.44 17.58 -7.83
CA LYS A 223 21.11 16.48 -6.91
C LYS A 223 22.18 16.33 -5.80
N PRO A 224 21.80 15.88 -4.59
CA PRO A 224 22.77 15.62 -3.53
C PRO A 224 23.81 14.57 -3.93
N PHE A 225 25.07 14.78 -3.53
CA PHE A 225 26.21 13.90 -3.83
C PHE A 225 26.35 12.74 -2.83
N HIS A 226 25.20 12.24 -2.36
CA HIS A 226 25.10 11.02 -1.56
C HIS A 226 24.12 10.06 -2.21
N THR A 227 24.33 8.78 -1.99
CA THR A 227 23.49 7.72 -2.55
C THR A 227 23.40 6.57 -1.56
N THR A 228 22.30 5.85 -1.60
CA THR A 228 22.02 4.72 -0.70
C THR A 228 22.25 3.43 -1.47
N CYS A 229 23.01 2.52 -0.87
CA CYS A 229 23.14 1.18 -1.42
C CYS A 229 21.82 0.44 -1.32
N TYR A 230 21.38 -0.20 -2.40
CA TYR A 230 20.24 -1.11 -2.36
C TYR A 230 20.53 -2.38 -3.16
N ASP A 231 20.66 -3.50 -2.44
CA ASP A 231 20.88 -4.84 -3.02
C ASP A 231 21.98 -4.88 -4.09
N GLY A 232 23.18 -4.43 -3.72
CA GLY A 232 24.35 -4.40 -4.60
C GLY A 232 24.31 -3.32 -5.69
N LYS A 233 23.24 -2.51 -5.76
CA LYS A 233 23.08 -1.44 -6.74
C LYS A 233 23.25 -0.07 -6.09
N LEU A 234 24.01 0.77 -6.78
CA LEU A 234 24.33 2.11 -6.33
C LEU A 234 24.36 3.04 -7.54
N GLU A 235 23.59 4.12 -7.50
CA GLU A 235 23.62 5.14 -8.55
C GLU A 235 24.76 6.12 -8.27
N TYR A 236 25.71 6.21 -9.20
CA TYR A 236 26.89 7.06 -9.05
C TYR A 236 26.60 8.50 -9.51
N PRO A 237 27.12 9.52 -8.78
CA PRO A 237 26.95 10.90 -9.17
C PRO A 237 27.78 11.27 -10.40
N ILE A 238 27.34 12.31 -11.11
CA ILE A 238 27.95 12.75 -12.37
C ILE A 238 28.83 13.97 -12.15
N CYS A 239 30.09 13.85 -12.55
CA CYS A 239 31.08 14.92 -12.55
C CYS A 239 31.40 15.33 -14.00
N ARG A 240 31.50 16.63 -14.26
CA ARG A 240 31.95 17.19 -15.55
C ARG A 240 33.26 17.94 -15.35
N ARG A 241 34.09 18.02 -16.39
CA ARG A 241 35.34 18.77 -16.34
C ARG A 241 35.05 20.26 -16.07
N SER A 242 35.82 20.85 -15.17
CA SER A 242 35.74 22.27 -14.82
C SER A 242 36.19 23.19 -15.94
#